data_AF-A8LTQ1-F1
#
_entry.id   AF-A8LTQ1-F1
#
_cell.length_a   1.000
_cell.length_b   1.000
_cell.length_c   1.000
_cell.angle_alpha   90.00
_cell.angle_beta   90.00
_cell.angle_gamma   90.00
#
_symmetry.space_group_name_H-M   'P 1'
#
loop_
_entity.id
_entity.type
_entity.pdbx_description
1 polymer ?
#
loop_
_entity_poly.entity_id
_entity_poly.type
_entity_poly.pdbx_seq_one_letter_code
_entity_poly.pdbx_strand_id
1 'polypeptide(L)'
;MTTNLFRIATPITLWAIHFIAIYALISAACSPRGLLGPDTMAAVAALVTGTIAVAILVLLILSGRGMRRVGPDGPELPLAQAAWWSALISFLAVLANVWPILRVSGCTG
;
A
#
# COMPACT_ATOMS: atom_id res chain seq x y z
N MET A 1 -10.24 -7.31 -21.32
CA MET A 1 -8.91 -7.74 -20.82
C MET A 1 -8.18 -6.65 -20.03
N THR A 2 -8.04 -5.43 -20.56
CA THR A 2 -7.32 -4.31 -19.90
C THR A 2 -7.83 -3.98 -18.50
N THR A 3 -9.14 -3.97 -18.27
CA THR A 3 -9.74 -3.64 -16.96
C THR A 3 -9.36 -4.60 -15.84
N ASN A 4 -9.25 -5.90 -16.14
CA ASN A 4 -8.84 -6.91 -15.14
C ASN A 4 -7.35 -6.78 -14.80
N LEU A 5 -6.54 -6.45 -15.81
CA LEU A 5 -5.10 -6.23 -15.64
C LEU A 5 -4.83 -5.01 -14.75
N PHE A 6 -5.59 -3.92 -14.93
CA PHE A 6 -5.56 -2.78 -14.02
C PHE A 6 -5.94 -3.18 -12.59
N ARG A 7 -7.02 -3.94 -12.39
CA ARG A 7 -7.44 -4.36 -11.03
C ARG A 7 -6.41 -5.21 -10.29
N ILE A 8 -5.61 -6.00 -11.02
CA ILE A 8 -4.52 -6.81 -10.46
C ILE A 8 -3.29 -5.93 -10.17
N ALA A 9 -2.91 -5.07 -11.13
CA ALA A 9 -1.69 -4.29 -11.03
C ALA A 9 -1.80 -3.08 -10.09
N THR A 10 -2.95 -2.39 -10.05
CA THR A 10 -3.11 -1.14 -9.30
C THR A 10 -2.75 -1.27 -7.81
N PRO A 11 -3.19 -2.29 -7.05
CA PRO A 11 -2.80 -2.43 -5.66
C PRO A 11 -1.29 -2.58 -5.46
N ILE A 12 -0.64 -3.34 -6.36
CA ILE A 12 0.81 -3.58 -6.33
C ILE A 12 1.55 -2.28 -6.65
N THR A 13 1.11 -1.54 -7.67
CA THR A 13 1.69 -0.25 -8.04
C THR A 13 1.52 0.79 -6.92
N LEU A 14 0.35 0.86 -6.28
CA LEU A 14 0.12 1.76 -5.15
C LEU A 14 1.02 1.43 -3.96
N TRP A 15 1.18 0.14 -3.65
CA TRP A 15 2.13 -0.30 -2.63
C TRP A 15 3.58 0.06 -2.99
N ALA A 16 4.00 -0.14 -4.24
CA ALA A 16 5.36 0.20 -4.66
C ALA A 16 5.62 1.71 -4.56
N ILE A 17 4.67 2.55 -4.98
CA ILE A 17 4.75 4.01 -4.84
C ILE A 17 4.82 4.40 -3.36
N HIS A 18 4.00 3.79 -2.51
CA HIS A 18 4.04 4.00 -1.05
C HIS A 18 5.41 3.65 -0.48
N PHE A 19 5.94 2.47 -0.81
CA PHE A 19 7.25 2.03 -0.34
C PHE A 19 8.36 3.01 -0.74
N ILE A 20 8.38 3.46 -2.00
CA ILE A 20 9.34 4.46 -2.48
C ILE A 20 9.19 5.78 -1.71
N ALA A 21 7.97 6.25 -1.47
CA ALA A 21 7.71 7.49 -0.74
C ALA A 21 8.19 7.41 0.71
N ILE A 22 7.88 6.32 1.42
CA ILE A 22 8.34 6.10 2.81
C ILE A 22 9.86 6.02 2.86
N TYR A 23 10.48 5.27 1.94
CA TYR A 23 11.94 5.18 1.85
C TYR A 23 12.57 6.57 1.65
N ALA A 24 12.07 7.35 0.70
CA ALA A 24 12.56 8.70 0.43
C ALA A 24 12.41 9.64 1.64
N LEU A 25 11.28 9.57 2.36
CA LEU A 25 11.05 10.35 3.59
C LEU A 25 12.07 10.00 4.68
N ILE A 26 12.31 8.71 4.91
CA ILE A 26 13.31 8.24 5.88
C ILE A 26 14.71 8.71 5.46
N SER A 27 15.08 8.56 4.17
CA SER A 27 16.37 9.05 3.66
C SER A 27 16.54 10.56 3.82
N ALA A 28 15.48 11.34 3.61
CA ALA A 28 15.51 12.79 3.78
C ALA A 28 15.68 13.20 5.25
N ALA A 29 14.96 12.55 6.17
CA ALA A 29 15.05 12.78 7.60
C ALA A 29 16.43 12.38 8.17
N CYS A 30 17.01 11.28 7.66
CA CYS A 30 18.31 10.78 8.11
C CYS A 30 19.51 11.31 7.31
N SER A 31 19.29 12.31 6.45
CA SER A 31 20.40 12.96 5.73
C SER A 31 21.25 13.81 6.69
N PRO A 32 22.56 14.02 6.41
CA PRO A 32 23.44 14.80 7.30
C PRO A 32 22.99 16.24 7.55
N ARG A 33 22.16 16.77 6.64
CA ARG A 33 21.60 18.13 6.72
C ARG A 33 20.23 18.17 7.41
N GLY A 34 19.65 17.01 7.75
CA GLY A 34 18.39 16.89 8.49
C GLY A 34 17.25 17.73 7.92
N LEU A 35 16.90 17.50 6.64
CA LEU A 35 15.90 18.31 5.93
C LEU A 35 14.50 18.30 6.58
N LEU A 36 14.20 17.28 7.40
CA LEU A 36 12.92 17.10 8.08
C LEU A 36 13.14 16.71 9.54
N GLY A 37 12.40 17.35 10.45
CA GLY A 37 12.34 16.94 11.85
C GLY A 37 11.56 15.62 12.04
N PRO A 38 11.82 14.87 13.13
CA PRO A 38 11.16 13.58 13.39
C PRO A 38 9.63 13.66 13.40
N ASP A 39 9.07 14.70 14.02
CA ASP A 39 7.61 14.87 14.11
C ASP A 39 6.97 15.11 12.73
N THR A 40 7.63 15.91 11.89
CA THR A 40 7.16 16.18 10.52
C THR A 40 7.27 14.92 9.66
N MET A 41 8.37 14.17 9.78
CA MET A 41 8.53 12.89 9.09
C MET A 41 7.45 11.89 9.50
N ALA A 42 7.20 11.72 10.80
CA ALA A 42 6.17 10.84 11.32
C ALA A 42 4.77 11.24 10.85
N ALA A 43 4.43 12.54 10.89
CA ALA A 43 3.14 13.04 10.42
C ALA A 43 2.92 12.80 8.92
N VAL A 44 3.92 13.09 8.09
CA VAL A 44 3.84 12.87 6.63
C VAL A 44 3.79 11.37 6.31
N ALA A 45 4.60 10.55 6.99
CA ALA A 45 4.59 9.10 6.81
C ALA A 45 3.25 8.48 7.22
N ALA A 46 2.64 8.94 8.32
CA ALA A 46 1.32 8.52 8.76
C ALA A 46 0.23 8.91 7.74
N LEU A 47 0.28 10.13 7.20
CA LEU A 47 -0.66 10.60 6.19
C LEU A 47 -0.55 9.80 4.88
N VAL A 48 0.67 9.62 4.37
CA VAL A 48 0.93 8.84 3.15
C VAL A 48 0.53 7.38 3.33
N THR A 49 0.83 6.79 4.48
CA THR A 49 0.45 5.40 4.77
C THR A 49 -1.06 5.25 4.90
N GLY A 50 -1.73 6.15 5.64
CA GLY A 50 -3.17 6.12 5.81
C GLY A 50 -3.92 6.29 4.49
N THR A 51 -3.51 7.24 3.65
CA THR A 51 -4.14 7.49 2.34
C THR A 51 -4.00 6.28 1.41
N ILE A 52 -2.80 5.69 1.31
CA ILE A 52 -2.60 4.50 0.47
C ILE A 52 -3.33 3.28 1.05
N ALA A 53 -3.31 3.09 2.37
CA ALA A 53 -4.03 1.99 3.02
C ALA A 53 -5.53 2.06 2.72
N VAL A 54 -6.14 3.24 2.80
CA VAL A 54 -7.55 3.44 2.45
C VAL A 54 -7.79 3.16 0.97
N ALA A 55 -6.93 3.65 0.07
CA ALA A 55 -7.07 3.39 -1.37
C ALA A 55 -7.03 1.89 -1.69
N ILE A 56 -6.08 1.14 -1.11
CA ILE A 56 -5.96 -0.31 -1.31
C ILE A 56 -7.12 -1.05 -0.63
N LEU A 57 -7.59 -0.59 0.54
CA LEU A 57 -8.77 -1.17 1.20
C LEU A 57 -10.03 -1.04 0.31
N VAL A 58 -10.22 0.12 -0.33
CA VAL A 58 -11.31 0.31 -1.30
C VAL A 58 -11.16 -0.70 -2.46
N LEU A 59 -9.97 -0.86 -3.02
CA LEU A 59 -9.71 -1.84 -4.08
C LEU A 59 -9.98 -3.28 -3.61
N LEU A 60 -9.57 -3.64 -2.39
CA LEU A 60 -9.82 -4.96 -1.80
C LEU A 60 -11.32 -5.24 -1.66
N ILE A 61 -12.10 -4.27 -1.16
CA ILE A 61 -13.54 -4.37 -1.04
C ILE A 61 -14.20 -4.51 -2.42
N LEU A 62 -13.77 -3.70 -3.40
CA LEU A 62 -14.31 -3.75 -4.76
C LEU A 62 -13.98 -5.09 -5.46
N SER A 63 -12.75 -5.59 -5.33
CA SER A 63 -12.33 -6.89 -5.85
C SER A 63 -13.09 -8.03 -5.19
N GLY A 64 -13.31 -7.97 -3.87
CA GLY A 64 -14.09 -8.97 -3.15
C GLY A 64 -15.57 -8.99 -3.56
N ARG A 65 -16.16 -7.81 -3.79
CA ARG A 65 -17.52 -7.68 -4.36
C ARG A 65 -17.58 -8.21 -5.79
N GLY A 66 -16.57 -7.93 -6.62
CA GLY A 66 -16.47 -8.46 -7.98
C GLY A 66 -16.40 -9.97 -8.01
N MET A 67 -15.53 -10.57 -7.19
CA MET A 67 -15.39 -12.02 -7.06
C MET A 67 -16.70 -12.71 -6.64
N ARG A 68 -17.42 -12.15 -5.67
CA ARG A 68 -18.74 -12.67 -5.26
C ARG A 68 -19.79 -12.65 -6.36
N ARG A 69 -19.69 -11.71 -7.32
CA ARG A 69 -20.64 -11.60 -8.46
C ARG A 69 -20.36 -12.61 -9.57
N VAL A 70 -19.12 -13.03 -9.75
CA VAL A 70 -18.73 -14.01 -10.80
C VAL A 70 -19.29 -15.40 -10.47
N GLY A 71 -19.45 -15.73 -9.19
CA GLY A 71 -19.90 -17.05 -8.74
C GLY A 71 -18.78 -18.10 -8.78
N PRO A 72 -18.98 -19.26 -8.14
CA PRO A 72 -17.95 -20.31 -8.00
C PRO A 72 -17.57 -20.99 -9.32
N ASP A 73 -18.47 -21.02 -10.31
CA ASP A 73 -18.25 -21.69 -11.60
C ASP A 73 -18.01 -20.71 -12.77
N GLY A 74 -17.80 -19.43 -12.46
CA GLY A 74 -17.62 -18.40 -13.48
C GLY A 74 -16.24 -18.49 -14.16
N PRO A 75 -16.15 -18.36 -15.50
CA PRO A 75 -14.88 -18.47 -16.23
C PRO A 75 -13.86 -17.37 -15.88
N GLU A 76 -14.32 -16.24 -15.35
CA GLU A 76 -13.50 -15.10 -14.93
C GLU A 76 -12.99 -15.23 -13.47
N LEU A 77 -13.38 -16.29 -12.74
CA LEU A 77 -13.08 -16.46 -11.32
C LEU A 77 -11.58 -16.41 -11.00
N PRO A 78 -10.68 -17.06 -11.77
CA PRO A 78 -9.24 -16.99 -11.50
C PRO A 78 -8.69 -15.55 -11.55
N LEU A 79 -9.16 -14.73 -12.50
CA LEU A 79 -8.73 -13.33 -12.61
C LEU A 79 -9.30 -12.48 -11.46
N ALA A 80 -10.56 -12.72 -11.07
CA ALA A 80 -11.16 -12.03 -9.93
C ALA A 80 -10.46 -12.39 -8.61
N GLN A 81 -10.07 -13.65 -8.44
CA GLN A 81 -9.33 -14.13 -7.28
C GLN A 81 -7.91 -13.55 -7.24
N ALA A 82 -7.22 -13.49 -8.39
CA ALA A 82 -5.92 -12.83 -8.50
C ALA A 82 -6.00 -11.36 -8.09
N ALA A 83 -7.00 -10.62 -8.59
CA ALA A 83 -7.20 -9.21 -8.22
C ALA A 83 -7.45 -9.02 -6.71
N TRP A 84 -8.21 -9.93 -6.09
CA TRP A 84 -8.46 -9.90 -4.65
C TRP A 84 -7.19 -10.20 -3.84
N TRP A 85 -6.44 -11.24 -4.21
CA TRP A 85 -5.17 -11.57 -3.55
C TRP A 85 -4.13 -10.46 -3.69
N SER A 86 -3.97 -9.89 -4.89
CA SER A 86 -3.07 -8.75 -5.09
C SER A 86 -3.44 -7.58 -4.18
N ALA A 87 -4.73 -7.24 -4.07
CA ALA A 87 -5.17 -6.19 -3.16
C ALA A 87 -4.91 -6.53 -1.68
N LEU A 88 -5.16 -7.77 -1.27
CA LEU A 88 -4.95 -8.21 0.12
C LEU A 88 -3.47 -8.16 0.50
N ILE A 89 -2.60 -8.73 -0.33
CA ILE A 89 -1.15 -8.75 -0.09
C ILE A 89 -0.61 -7.33 -0.01
N SER A 90 -0.97 -6.47 -0.96
CA SER A 90 -0.55 -5.06 -0.93
C SER A 90 -1.07 -4.31 0.30
N PHE A 91 -2.30 -4.59 0.74
CA PHE A 91 -2.86 -3.99 1.95
C PHE A 91 -2.07 -4.40 3.20
N LEU A 92 -1.82 -5.70 3.36
CA LEU A 92 -1.04 -6.24 4.47
C LEU A 92 0.39 -5.66 4.47
N ALA A 93 0.99 -5.50 3.29
CA ALA A 93 2.33 -4.92 3.15
C ALA A 93 2.37 -3.43 3.56
N VAL A 94 1.33 -2.64 3.24
CA VAL A 94 1.21 -1.26 3.74
C VAL A 94 1.05 -1.20 5.25
N LEU A 95 0.23 -2.10 5.83
CA LEU A 95 0.08 -2.17 7.29
C LEU A 95 1.38 -2.57 8.00
N ALA A 96 2.15 -3.49 7.43
CA ALA A 96 3.45 -3.87 7.96
C ALA A 96 4.43 -2.69 8.01
N ASN A 97 4.33 -1.75 7.06
CA ASN A 97 5.14 -0.54 7.03
C ASN A 97 4.78 0.50 8.11
N VAL A 98 3.69 0.31 8.86
CA VAL A 98 3.38 1.14 10.04
C VAL A 98 4.39 0.90 11.15
N TRP A 99 4.92 -0.33 11.27
CA TRP A 99 5.85 -0.68 12.34
C TRP A 99 7.13 0.19 12.36
N PRO A 100 7.86 0.35 11.23
CA PRO A 100 8.98 1.30 11.16
C PRO A 100 8.60 2.71 11.58
N ILE A 101 7.45 3.23 11.16
CA ILE A 101 7.01 4.59 11.48
C ILE A 101 6.84 4.78 13.00
N LEU A 102 6.34 3.76 13.70
CA LEU A 102 6.14 3.81 15.15
C LEU A 102 7.42 3.56 15.95
N ARG A 103 8.42 2.90 15.36
CA ARG A 103 9.65 2.46 16.06
C ARG A 103 10.88 3.32 15.79
N VAL A 104 10.93 4.05 14.68
CA VAL A 104 12.05 4.94 14.37
C VAL A 104 11.93 6.19 15.25
N SER A 105 12.52 6.14 16.44
CA SER A 105 12.62 7.27 17.38
C SER A 105 13.76 8.24 17.06
N GLY A 106 14.54 7.98 16.01
CA GLY A 106 15.64 8.83 15.55
C GLY A 106 16.46 8.16 14.46
N CYS A 107 17.31 8.95 13.80
CA CYS A 107 18.27 8.49 12.79
C CYS A 107 19.65 8.13 13.38
N THR A 108 19.71 7.94 14.70
CA THR A 108 20.92 7.56 15.42
C THR A 108 21.04 6.04 15.42
N GLY A 109 22.00 5.52 14.66
CA GLY A 109 22.52 4.16 14.90
C GLY A 109 23.12 4.02 16.29
#